data_AF-U1GYQ6-F1
#
_entry.id   AF-U1GYQ6-F1
#
_cell.length_a   1.000
_cell.length_b   1.000
_cell.length_c   1.000
_cell.angle_alpha   90.00
_cell.angle_beta   90.00
_cell.angle_gamma   90.00
#
_symmetry.space_group_name_H-M   'P 1'
#
loop_
_entity.id
_entity.type
_entity.pdbx_description
1 polymer ?
#
loop_
_entity_poly.entity_id
_entity_poly.type
_entity_poly.pdbx_seq_one_letter_code
_entity_poly.pdbx_strand_id
1 'polypeptide(L)'
;MQANIGGSEKIKKVQVKSKNQIMAVKIPAVLRADPSMEKGTPMLKAATGSRVQIIKVGKKQTIDNIESNWVKVKFLDGAKKVTGKDISPDTVGWLFGGYLE
;
A
#
# COMPACT_ATOMS: atom_id res chain seq x y z
N MET A 1 29.89 -23.91 24.46
CA MET A 1 29.72 -22.66 23.69
C MET A 1 28.33 -22.71 23.07
N GLN A 2 27.34 -22.02 23.63
CA GLN A 2 25.98 -21.98 23.07
C GLN A 2 25.90 -20.84 22.05
N ALA A 3 25.76 -21.19 20.79
CA ALA A 3 25.52 -20.23 19.71
C ALA A 3 24.03 -19.84 19.75
N ASN A 4 23.72 -18.69 20.34
CA ASN A 4 22.41 -18.05 20.20
C ASN A 4 22.33 -17.41 18.80
N ILE A 5 22.05 -18.22 17.78
CA ILE A 5 21.67 -17.73 16.46
C ILE A 5 20.15 -17.87 16.37
N GLY A 6 19.44 -16.78 16.67
CA GLY A 6 17.98 -16.79 16.71
C GLY A 6 17.38 -15.40 16.78
N GLY A 7 18.01 -14.41 16.14
CA GLY A 7 17.36 -13.14 15.88
C GLY A 7 16.33 -13.34 14.77
N SER A 8 15.13 -13.83 15.09
CA SER A 8 14.02 -13.80 14.14
C SER A 8 13.71 -12.33 13.84
N GLU A 9 14.02 -11.86 12.63
CA GLU A 9 13.58 -10.55 12.17
C GLU A 9 12.05 -10.47 12.35
N LYS A 10 11.59 -9.58 13.24
CA LYS A 10 10.16 -9.48 13.56
C LYS A 10 9.43 -8.91 12.36
N ILE A 11 8.64 -9.74 11.70
CA ILE A 11 7.74 -9.30 10.63
C ILE A 11 6.70 -8.34 11.23
N LYS A 12 6.63 -7.13 10.68
CA LYS A 12 5.62 -6.15 11.07
C LYS A 12 4.30 -6.50 10.40
N LYS A 13 3.22 -6.64 11.16
CA LYS A 13 1.88 -6.90 10.62
C LYS A 13 1.08 -5.60 10.55
N VAL A 14 0.64 -5.21 9.35
CA VAL A 14 -0.27 -4.09 9.15
C VAL A 14 -1.54 -4.64 8.51
N GLN A 15 -2.68 -4.52 9.16
CA GLN A 15 -3.95 -5.02 8.64
C GLN A 15 -4.92 -3.88 8.36
N VAL A 16 -5.34 -3.77 7.11
CA VAL A 16 -6.49 -2.95 6.73
C VAL A 16 -7.74 -3.78 7.01
N LYS A 17 -8.55 -3.34 7.98
CA LYS A 17 -9.62 -4.16 8.57
C LYS A 17 -10.92 -4.11 7.77
N SER A 18 -11.18 -3.01 7.06
CA SER A 18 -12.50 -2.78 6.45
C SER A 18 -12.43 -1.99 5.14
N LYS A 19 -13.41 -2.23 4.27
CA LYS A 19 -13.75 -1.33 3.15
C LYS A 19 -14.34 -0.01 3.70
N ASN A 20 -14.34 1.03 2.88
CA ASN A 20 -14.78 2.40 3.19
C ASN A 20 -13.95 3.17 4.24
N GLN A 21 -12.82 2.60 4.69
CA GLN A 21 -11.86 3.34 5.49
C GLN A 21 -11.12 4.36 4.61
N ILE A 22 -10.93 5.58 5.13
CA ILE A 22 -10.01 6.56 4.54
C ILE A 22 -8.65 6.39 5.21
N MET A 23 -7.60 6.34 4.39
CA MET A 23 -6.21 6.22 4.82
C MET A 23 -5.34 7.22 4.06
N ALA A 24 -4.14 7.46 4.57
CA ALA A 24 -3.12 8.24 3.88
C ALA A 24 -1.97 7.35 3.42
N VAL A 25 -1.37 7.72 2.28
CA VAL A 25 -0.10 7.11 1.85
C VAL A 25 1.00 7.54 2.81
N LYS A 26 1.57 6.59 3.54
CA LYS A 26 2.64 6.82 4.52
C LYS A 26 4.01 7.03 3.85
N ILE A 27 4.33 6.16 2.89
CA ILE A 27 5.54 6.26 2.07
C ILE A 27 5.18 6.23 0.59
N PRO A 28 5.99 6.84 -0.30
CA PRO A 28 5.67 6.88 -1.72
C PRO A 28 5.43 5.48 -2.29
N ALA A 29 4.22 5.22 -2.76
CA ALA A 29 3.75 3.89 -3.11
C ALA A 29 3.31 3.81 -4.58
N VAL A 30 3.64 2.70 -5.24
CA VAL A 30 3.24 2.44 -6.62
C VAL A 30 1.84 1.86 -6.65
N LEU A 31 0.92 2.56 -7.29
CA LEU A 31 -0.41 2.06 -7.65
C LEU A 31 -0.26 1.05 -8.79
N ARG A 32 -0.90 -0.11 -8.66
CA ARG A 32 -0.84 -1.19 -9.65
C ARG A 32 -2.22 -1.61 -10.14
N ALA A 33 -2.30 -2.14 -11.35
CA ALA A 33 -3.53 -2.68 -11.92
C ALA A 33 -4.01 -3.94 -11.18
N ASP A 34 -3.06 -4.74 -10.67
CA ASP A 34 -3.30 -6.00 -9.96
C ASP A 34 -2.57 -6.01 -8.61
N PRO A 35 -3.09 -6.76 -7.61
CA PRO A 35 -2.51 -6.83 -6.26
C PRO A 35 -1.26 -7.71 -6.22
N SER A 36 -0.19 -7.36 -6.94
CA SER A 36 1.04 -8.16 -6.99
C SER A 36 2.26 -7.27 -7.23
N MET A 37 3.36 -7.58 -6.55
CA MET A 37 4.66 -6.94 -6.86
C MET A 37 5.26 -7.45 -8.17
N GLU A 38 5.06 -8.73 -8.48
CA GLU A 38 5.72 -9.42 -9.60
C GLU A 38 4.95 -9.28 -10.92
N LYS A 39 3.61 -9.37 -10.85
CA LYS A 39 2.74 -9.42 -12.04
C LYS A 39 1.88 -8.17 -12.22
N GLY A 40 1.76 -7.31 -11.21
CA GLY A 40 0.88 -6.15 -11.27
C GLY A 40 1.50 -5.01 -12.05
N THR A 41 0.87 -4.60 -13.15
CA THR A 41 1.34 -3.47 -13.98
C THR A 41 1.40 -2.18 -13.16
N PRO A 42 2.57 -1.51 -13.07
CA PRO A 42 2.69 -0.19 -12.46
C PRO A 42 1.87 0.85 -13.24
N MET A 43 1.06 1.63 -12.54
CA MET A 43 0.24 2.69 -13.15
C MET A 43 0.81 4.08 -12.84
N LEU A 44 1.03 4.38 -11.56
CA LEU A 44 1.60 5.64 -11.08
C LEU A 44 2.25 5.47 -9.71
N LYS A 45 3.04 6.45 -9.28
CA LYS A 45 3.62 6.50 -7.93
C LYS A 45 3.00 7.66 -7.14
N ALA A 46 2.19 7.32 -6.15
CA ALA A 46 1.54 8.28 -5.26
C ALA A 46 2.54 8.85 -4.25
N ALA A 47 2.41 10.14 -3.95
CA ALA A 47 3.20 10.81 -2.93
C ALA A 47 2.63 10.56 -1.53
N THR A 48 3.50 10.65 -0.52
CA THR A 48 3.12 10.66 0.90
C THR A 48 2.04 11.72 1.16
N GLY A 49 1.09 11.40 2.05
CA GLY A 49 -0.03 12.27 2.41
C GLY A 49 -1.22 12.19 1.44
N SER A 50 -1.09 11.56 0.27
CA SER A 50 -2.22 11.35 -0.64
C SER A 50 -3.29 10.51 0.05
N ARG A 51 -4.50 11.05 0.15
CA ARG A 51 -5.63 10.37 0.80
C ARG A 51 -6.30 9.42 -0.17
N VAL A 52 -6.67 8.25 0.35
CA VAL A 52 -7.32 7.18 -0.39
C VAL A 52 -8.48 6.61 0.39
N GLN A 53 -9.54 6.24 -0.30
CA GLN A 53 -10.61 5.41 0.26
C GLN A 53 -10.39 3.96 -0.16
N ILE A 54 -10.40 3.06 0.83
CA ILE A 54 -10.34 1.62 0.59
C ILE A 54 -11.67 1.15 0.04
N ILE A 55 -11.68 0.57 -1.16
CA ILE A 55 -12.89 0.02 -1.78
C ILE A 55 -12.92 -1.51 -1.77
N LYS A 56 -11.76 -2.17 -1.71
CA LYS A 56 -11.66 -3.64 -1.58
C LYS A 56 -10.39 -4.04 -0.85
N VAL A 57 -10.50 -5.03 0.06
CA VAL A 57 -9.34 -5.71 0.65
C VAL A 57 -9.05 -6.97 -0.16
N GLY A 58 -7.80 -7.15 -0.57
CA GLY A 58 -7.33 -8.26 -1.39
C GLY A 58 -6.41 -9.21 -0.64
N LYS A 59 -5.60 -9.96 -1.40
CA LYS A 59 -4.70 -10.96 -0.84
C LYS A 59 -3.62 -10.34 0.06
N LYS A 60 -3.15 -11.13 1.03
CA LYS A 60 -1.99 -10.79 1.84
C LYS A 60 -0.70 -11.05 1.07
N GLN A 61 0.31 -10.24 1.35
CA GLN A 61 1.66 -10.42 0.84
C GLN A 61 2.64 -9.84 1.87
N THR A 62 3.85 -10.41 1.92
CA THR A 62 4.95 -9.85 2.70
C THR A 62 5.89 -9.09 1.77
N ILE A 63 6.14 -7.83 2.08
CA ILE A 63 7.00 -6.92 1.31
C ILE A 63 7.79 -6.09 2.31
N ASP A 64 9.11 -5.98 2.15
CA ASP A 64 10.00 -5.22 3.05
C ASP A 64 9.81 -5.58 4.53
N ASN A 65 9.74 -6.87 4.86
CA ASN A 65 9.46 -7.37 6.22
C ASN A 65 8.12 -6.88 6.84
N ILE A 66 7.21 -6.38 6.00
CA ILE A 66 5.84 -6.00 6.39
C ILE A 66 4.87 -7.01 5.76
N GLU A 67 4.09 -7.69 6.58
CA GLU A 67 2.95 -8.49 6.12
C GLU A 67 1.69 -7.60 6.10
N SER A 68 1.08 -7.45 4.94
CA SER A 68 -0.17 -6.69 4.80
C SER A 68 -1.03 -7.16 3.63
N ASN A 69 -2.28 -6.72 3.61
CA ASN A 69 -3.18 -6.91 2.49
C ASN A 69 -2.86 -5.90 1.37
N TRP A 70 -2.94 -6.35 0.12
CA TRP A 70 -3.20 -5.43 -0.97
C TRP A 70 -4.60 -4.85 -0.83
N VAL A 71 -4.76 -3.57 -1.08
CA VAL A 71 -6.04 -2.88 -1.01
C VAL A 71 -6.29 -2.15 -2.31
N LYS A 72 -7.49 -2.35 -2.86
CA LYS A 72 -7.96 -1.56 -4.00
C LYS A 72 -8.47 -0.25 -3.43
N VAL A 73 -8.00 0.85 -4.00
CA VAL A 73 -8.23 2.19 -3.50
C VAL A 73 -8.76 3.10 -4.59
N LYS A 74 -9.54 4.10 -4.17
CA LYS A 74 -9.89 5.28 -4.96
C LYS A 74 -9.18 6.49 -4.33
N PHE A 75 -8.55 7.34 -5.13
CA PHE A 75 -7.94 8.56 -4.62
C PHE A 75 -9.01 9.61 -4.27
N LEU A 76 -8.76 10.35 -3.20
CA LEU A 76 -9.56 11.52 -2.84
C LEU A 76 -8.96 12.79 -3.44
N ASP A 77 -9.74 13.87 -3.39
CA ASP A 77 -9.33 15.18 -3.90
C ASP A 77 -8.00 15.65 -3.28
N GLY A 78 -7.17 16.32 -4.09
CA GLY A 78 -5.85 16.80 -3.69
C GLY A 78 -4.75 15.73 -3.61
N ALA A 79 -5.02 14.48 -3.99
CA ALA A 79 -3.99 13.45 -4.09
C ALA A 79 -2.96 13.76 -5.18
N LYS A 80 -1.68 13.48 -4.91
CA LYS A 80 -0.58 13.83 -5.81
C LYS A 80 0.33 12.66 -6.12
N LYS A 81 0.89 12.68 -7.33
CA LYS A 81 2.02 11.85 -7.73
C LYS A 81 3.30 12.38 -7.08
N VAL A 82 4.32 11.53 -6.97
CA VAL A 82 5.67 11.96 -6.56
C VAL A 82 6.22 13.11 -7.43
N THR A 83 5.80 13.20 -8.69
CA THR A 83 6.19 14.28 -9.61
C THR A 83 5.49 15.61 -9.32
N GLY A 84 4.65 15.70 -8.28
CA GLY A 84 3.85 16.89 -7.95
C GLY A 84 2.56 17.05 -8.76
N LYS A 85 2.31 16.20 -9.78
CA LYS A 85 1.09 16.21 -10.59
C LYS A 85 -0.08 15.62 -9.82
N ASP A 86 -1.27 16.18 -10.01
CA ASP A 86 -2.48 15.66 -9.37
C ASP A 86 -2.86 14.27 -9.90
N ILE A 87 -3.56 13.52 -9.05
CA ILE A 87 -4.16 12.21 -9.38
C ILE A 87 -5.66 12.42 -9.48
N SER A 88 -6.25 12.06 -10.62
CA SER A 88 -7.70 12.13 -10.79
C SER A 88 -8.41 11.25 -9.74
N PRO A 89 -9.49 11.72 -9.11
CA PRO A 89 -10.27 10.92 -8.15
C PRO A 89 -10.87 9.66 -8.78
N ASP A 90 -11.02 9.60 -10.11
CA ASP A 90 -11.48 8.39 -10.82
C ASP A 90 -10.37 7.33 -10.98
N THR A 91 -9.14 7.65 -10.58
CA THR A 91 -8.04 6.70 -10.60
C THR A 91 -8.23 5.66 -9.52
N VAL A 92 -8.36 4.40 -9.94
CA VAL A 92 -8.52 3.25 -9.06
C VAL A 92 -7.42 2.24 -9.35
N GLY A 93 -6.87 1.64 -8.29
CA GLY A 93 -5.87 0.58 -8.42
C GLY A 93 -5.53 -0.04 -7.07
N TRP A 94 -4.51 -0.87 -7.04
CA TRP A 94 -4.05 -1.58 -5.85
C TRP A 94 -2.82 -0.91 -5.25
N LEU A 95 -2.88 -0.66 -3.94
CA LEU A 95 -1.73 -0.28 -3.11
C LEU A 95 -1.47 -1.39 -2.09
N PHE A 96 -0.21 -1.51 -1.68
CA PHE A 96 0.15 -2.37 -0.57
C PHE A 96 -0.25 -1.69 0.74
N GLY A 97 -1.13 -2.32 1.52
CA GLY A 97 -1.68 -1.75 2.76
C GLY A 97 -0.63 -1.45 3.83
N GLY A 98 0.54 -2.11 3.76
CA GLY A 98 1.68 -1.84 4.65
C GLY A 98 2.28 -0.45 4.49
N TYR A 99 1.96 0.25 3.40
CA TYR A 99 2.42 1.61 3.10
C TYR A 99 1.34 2.67 3.35
N LEU A 100 0.25 2.30 4.02
CA LEU A 100 -0.84 3.20 4.39
C LEU A 100 -0.90 3.37 5.92
N GLU A 101 -1.43 4.50 6.36
CA GLU A 101 -1.77 4.78 7.77
C GLU A 101 -3.16 5.40 7.93
#